data_AF-A0A085BCN4-F1
#
_entry.id   AF-A0A085BCN4-F1
#
_cell.length_a   1.000
_cell.length_b   1.000
_cell.length_c   1.000
_cell.angle_alpha   90.00
_cell.angle_beta   90.00
_cell.angle_gamma   90.00
#
_symmetry.space_group_name_H-M   'P 1'
#
loop_
_entity.id
_entity.type
_entity.pdbx_description
1 polymer ?
#
loop_
_entity_poly.entity_id
_entity_poly.type
_entity_poly.pdbx_seq_one_letter_code
_entity_poly.pdbx_strand_id
1 'polypeptide(L)'
;MSKKVVLAFSGGLDTSYCAKYLSETLGYEVHAVTINTGGFDKNDEVLLKEKAEKLGVASYRFIDASEKYYNDCVKFLIFGNVLKNNTYPLSVSAERTIQAQTIAESALEIGADAIAHGSTGAGNDQVRFDLIFNVMCSKIEIITPIRDLSLSREEEIQFLKDHNYEMDFDKAKYSINKGLWGTSVGGKETLTSRFSLPEEAFPSQVEKTGPSQLEIEFKNGQLISVNGETFSHPVLAIQKIEELASPYGIGRDIHVGDTIVGIKGRVGFEASSASIIIKAHHLLEKHTLSKYQQTIKSQLSDWYGNWLHEALFLDPVMRNIESFLHDSQKTVNGKVFITLHPYRFVLNGIESDNDLMSSKFGSYGEENLAWSGDDVKGFTKILSNSLNIYHQVNKLN
;
A
#
# COMPACT_ATOMS: atom_id res chain seq x y z
N MET A 1 38.99 0.83 -13.40
CA MET A 1 37.84 -0.02 -13.06
C MET A 1 36.63 0.56 -13.74
N SER A 2 35.69 -0.28 -14.19
CA SER A 2 34.40 0.22 -14.67
C SER A 2 33.65 0.89 -13.52
N LYS A 3 32.89 1.94 -13.80
CA LYS A 3 31.98 2.52 -12.80
C LYS A 3 30.85 1.54 -12.52
N LYS A 4 30.41 1.43 -11.28
CA LYS A 4 29.31 0.53 -10.89
C LYS A 4 27.98 1.25 -10.88
N VAL A 5 26.94 0.59 -11.40
CA VAL A 5 25.56 1.07 -11.30
C VAL A 5 24.66 0.01 -10.71
N VAL A 6 23.83 0.38 -9.73
CA VAL A 6 22.72 -0.47 -9.28
C VAL A 6 21.47 -0.15 -10.10
N LEU A 7 20.92 -1.14 -10.79
CA LEU A 7 19.68 -1.00 -11.55
C LEU A 7 18.51 -1.60 -10.76
N ALA A 8 17.50 -0.79 -10.44
CA ALA A 8 16.20 -1.28 -10.02
C ALA A 8 15.54 -2.05 -11.17
N PHE A 9 15.53 -3.37 -11.07
CA PHE A 9 15.21 -4.27 -12.18
C PHE A 9 13.88 -4.99 -11.95
N SER A 10 12.97 -4.88 -12.91
CA SER A 10 11.65 -5.54 -12.91
C SER A 10 11.51 -6.64 -13.97
N GLY A 11 12.49 -6.80 -14.87
CA GLY A 11 12.44 -7.75 -15.97
C GLY A 11 11.43 -7.41 -17.08
N GLY A 12 10.87 -6.19 -17.06
CA GLY A 12 10.07 -5.63 -18.14
C GLY A 12 10.93 -4.99 -19.23
N LEU A 13 10.27 -4.43 -20.26
CA LEU A 13 10.96 -3.78 -21.38
C LEU A 13 11.89 -2.66 -20.90
N ASP A 14 11.35 -1.71 -20.15
CA ASP A 14 12.03 -0.50 -19.69
C ASP A 14 13.32 -0.81 -18.93
N THR A 15 13.26 -1.77 -17.99
CA THR A 15 14.44 -2.15 -17.21
C THR A 15 15.40 -3.07 -17.96
N SER A 16 14.92 -3.80 -18.98
CA SER A 16 15.78 -4.54 -19.91
C SER A 16 16.58 -3.59 -20.81
N TYR A 17 15.91 -2.55 -21.34
CA TYR A 17 16.58 -1.46 -22.08
C TYR A 17 17.64 -0.80 -21.20
N CYS A 18 17.29 -0.39 -19.97
CA CYS A 18 18.25 0.22 -19.06
C CYS A 18 19.46 -0.68 -18.81
N ALA A 19 19.27 -1.99 -18.60
CA ALA A 19 20.37 -2.92 -18.38
C ALA A 19 21.38 -2.91 -19.54
N LYS A 20 20.90 -2.97 -20.78
CA LYS A 20 21.76 -2.93 -21.98
C LYS A 20 22.34 -1.55 -22.27
N TYR A 21 21.56 -0.49 -22.11
CA TYR A 21 22.03 0.87 -22.36
C TYR A 21 23.14 1.27 -21.38
N LEU A 22 22.97 0.95 -20.08
CA LEU A 22 23.98 1.24 -19.07
C LEU A 22 25.29 0.48 -19.31
N SER A 23 25.21 -0.79 -19.73
CA SER A 23 26.41 -1.60 -19.97
C SER A 23 27.06 -1.30 -21.31
N GLU A 24 26.34 -1.43 -22.43
CA GLU A 24 26.91 -1.36 -23.79
C GLU A 24 27.18 0.08 -24.24
N THR A 25 26.33 1.04 -23.86
CA THR A 25 26.46 2.44 -24.30
C THR A 25 27.27 3.28 -23.32
N LEU A 26 26.97 3.16 -22.02
CA LEU A 26 27.62 3.98 -20.99
C LEU A 26 28.80 3.29 -20.30
N GLY A 27 29.03 2.01 -20.58
CA GLY A 27 30.20 1.27 -20.09
C GLY A 27 30.17 0.98 -18.59
N TYR A 28 29.01 0.98 -17.93
CA TYR A 28 28.89 0.66 -16.51
C TYR A 28 28.92 -0.85 -16.24
N GLU A 29 29.46 -1.22 -15.08
CA GLU A 29 29.26 -2.54 -14.47
C GLU A 29 27.86 -2.55 -13.81
N VAL A 30 26.90 -3.20 -14.47
CA VAL A 30 25.48 -3.19 -14.06
C VAL A 30 25.21 -4.27 -13.02
N HIS A 31 24.79 -3.87 -11.82
CA HIS A 31 24.30 -4.76 -10.77
C HIS A 31 22.77 -4.63 -10.68
N ALA A 32 22.05 -5.60 -11.24
CA ALA A 32 20.59 -5.60 -11.25
C ALA A 32 20.02 -6.12 -9.93
N VAL A 33 19.02 -5.42 -9.39
CA VAL A 33 18.38 -5.77 -8.13
C VAL A 33 16.86 -5.73 -8.28
N THR A 34 16.20 -6.85 -7.97
CA THR A 34 14.75 -6.94 -7.88
C THR A 34 14.32 -7.04 -6.42
N ILE A 35 13.37 -6.20 -6.02
CA ILE A 35 12.83 -6.20 -4.66
C ILE A 35 11.43 -6.81 -4.68
N ASN A 36 11.24 -7.94 -4.00
CA ASN A 36 9.94 -8.55 -3.82
C ASN A 36 9.24 -7.98 -2.58
N THR A 37 8.15 -7.25 -2.80
CA THR A 37 7.26 -6.74 -1.74
C THR A 37 6.00 -7.61 -1.60
N GLY A 38 6.10 -8.89 -1.95
CA GLY A 38 5.02 -9.89 -1.90
C GLY A 38 4.20 -10.02 -3.20
N GLY A 39 4.71 -9.47 -4.31
CA GLY A 39 4.10 -9.56 -5.63
C GLY A 39 4.58 -10.72 -6.49
N PHE A 40 5.75 -11.29 -6.16
CA PHE A 40 6.41 -12.35 -6.91
C PHE A 40 6.40 -13.68 -6.15
N ASP A 41 6.28 -14.77 -6.89
CA ASP A 41 6.47 -16.13 -6.38
C ASP A 41 7.89 -16.67 -6.66
N LYS A 42 8.14 -17.93 -6.27
CA LYS A 42 9.45 -18.58 -6.46
C LYS A 42 9.80 -18.82 -7.92
N ASN A 43 8.82 -19.00 -8.81
CA ASN A 43 9.06 -19.17 -10.23
C ASN A 43 9.46 -17.83 -10.85
N ASP A 44 8.82 -16.73 -10.43
CA ASP A 44 9.19 -15.39 -10.86
C ASP A 44 10.66 -15.06 -10.54
N GLU A 45 11.14 -15.41 -9.35
CA GLU A 45 12.54 -15.24 -8.96
C GLU A 45 13.50 -15.93 -9.94
N VAL A 46 13.22 -17.18 -10.31
CA VAL A 46 14.03 -17.96 -11.25
C VAL A 46 14.02 -17.30 -12.64
N LEU A 47 12.84 -16.94 -13.14
CA LEU A 47 12.68 -16.32 -14.46
C LEU A 47 13.36 -14.95 -14.54
N LEU A 48 13.26 -14.14 -13.50
CA LEU A 48 13.90 -12.83 -13.45
C LEU A 48 15.42 -12.94 -13.40
N LYS A 49 15.96 -13.93 -12.68
CA LYS A 49 17.38 -14.22 -12.67
C LYS A 49 17.89 -14.60 -14.06
N GLU A 50 17.23 -15.54 -14.74
CA GLU A 50 17.59 -15.95 -16.10
C GLU A 50 17.54 -14.77 -17.08
N LYS A 51 16.53 -13.90 -16.96
CA LYS A 51 16.42 -12.68 -17.79
C LYS A 51 17.58 -11.73 -17.54
N ALA A 52 17.93 -11.47 -16.28
CA ALA A 52 19.04 -10.59 -15.93
C ALA A 52 20.38 -11.13 -16.46
N GLU A 53 20.62 -12.44 -16.30
CA GLU A 53 21.82 -13.10 -16.83
C GLU A 53 21.90 -13.01 -18.36
N LYS A 54 20.79 -13.22 -19.08
CA LYS A 54 20.73 -13.05 -20.55
C LYS A 54 21.01 -11.61 -21.01
N LEU A 55 20.69 -10.61 -20.19
CA LEU A 55 21.00 -9.21 -20.47
C LEU A 55 22.49 -8.88 -20.28
N GLY A 56 23.25 -9.77 -19.65
CA GLY A 56 24.69 -9.58 -19.43
C GLY A 56 25.01 -8.65 -18.27
N VAL A 57 24.14 -8.59 -17.25
CA VAL A 57 24.44 -7.82 -16.02
C VAL A 57 25.60 -8.47 -15.26
N ALA A 58 26.41 -7.67 -14.57
CA ALA A 58 27.56 -8.14 -13.81
C ALA A 58 27.15 -8.97 -12.58
N SER A 59 26.03 -8.63 -11.95
CA SER A 59 25.41 -9.46 -10.90
C SER A 59 23.92 -9.22 -10.83
N TYR A 60 23.19 -10.22 -10.35
CA TYR A 60 21.76 -10.14 -10.06
C TYR A 60 21.47 -10.50 -8.60
N ARG A 61 20.61 -9.72 -7.94
CA ARG A 61 20.06 -10.03 -6.62
C ARG A 61 18.54 -9.94 -6.63
N PHE A 62 17.89 -10.99 -6.14
CA PHE A 62 16.48 -10.96 -5.77
C PHE A 62 16.40 -10.84 -4.25
N ILE A 63 15.74 -9.79 -3.76
CA ILE A 63 15.65 -9.50 -2.32
C ILE A 63 14.18 -9.56 -1.91
N ASP A 64 13.84 -10.51 -1.04
CA ASP A 64 12.53 -10.52 -0.39
C ASP A 64 12.50 -9.47 0.72
N ALA A 65 11.69 -8.43 0.49
CA ALA A 65 11.44 -7.34 1.41
C ALA A 65 9.98 -7.32 1.89
N SER A 66 9.23 -8.42 1.77
CA SER A 66 7.82 -8.49 2.17
C SER A 66 7.62 -8.23 3.67
N GLU A 67 8.46 -8.80 4.53
CA GLU A 67 8.43 -8.53 5.97
C GLU A 67 8.85 -7.09 6.29
N LYS A 68 9.90 -6.57 5.66
CA LYS A 68 10.31 -5.16 5.80
C LYS A 68 9.18 -4.23 5.36
N TYR A 69 8.51 -4.55 4.25
CA TYR A 69 7.38 -3.78 3.74
C TYR A 69 6.22 -3.74 4.73
N TYR A 70 5.89 -4.88 5.33
CA TYR A 70 4.89 -4.90 6.38
C TYR A 70 5.31 -4.08 7.61
N ASN A 71 6.51 -4.35 8.12
CA ASN A 71 7.02 -3.78 9.35
C ASN A 71 7.23 -2.27 9.26
N ASP A 72 7.63 -1.75 8.12
CA ASP A 72 7.93 -0.32 7.99
C ASP A 72 6.73 0.47 7.49
N CYS A 73 5.80 -0.16 6.75
CA CYS A 73 4.75 0.57 6.04
C CYS A 73 3.34 -0.01 6.24
N VAL A 74 3.08 -1.26 5.83
CA VAL A 74 1.69 -1.80 5.81
C VAL A 74 1.07 -1.82 7.20
N LYS A 75 1.84 -2.15 8.25
CA LYS A 75 1.31 -2.15 9.62
C LYS A 75 0.72 -0.79 10.01
N PHE A 76 1.29 0.31 9.53
CA PHE A 76 0.79 1.66 9.83
C PHE A 76 -0.37 2.07 8.92
N LEU A 77 -0.48 1.50 7.72
CA LEU A 77 -1.70 1.61 6.93
C LEU A 77 -2.88 0.92 7.62
N ILE A 78 -2.65 -0.25 8.22
CA ILE A 78 -3.64 -0.97 9.03
C ILE A 78 -3.96 -0.18 10.29
N PHE A 79 -2.94 0.16 11.10
CA PHE A 79 -3.13 0.91 12.33
C PHE A 79 -3.84 2.23 12.03
N GLY A 80 -3.54 2.91 10.93
CA GLY A 80 -4.22 4.14 10.57
C GLY A 80 -5.62 3.96 9.95
N ASN A 81 -6.03 2.76 9.55
CA ASN A 81 -7.18 2.51 8.67
C ASN A 81 -7.11 3.34 7.38
N VAL A 82 -5.92 3.47 6.80
CA VAL A 82 -5.65 4.44 5.72
C VAL A 82 -6.34 4.04 4.43
N LEU A 83 -7.23 4.91 3.94
CA LEU A 83 -7.82 4.84 2.61
C LEU A 83 -7.74 6.23 1.98
N LYS A 84 -6.89 6.40 0.97
CA LYS A 84 -6.76 7.66 0.24
C LYS A 84 -8.08 8.02 -0.42
N ASN A 85 -8.57 9.21 -0.12
CA ASN A 85 -9.88 9.72 -0.52
C ASN A 85 -11.02 8.74 -0.17
N ASN A 86 -10.88 8.00 0.94
CA ASN A 86 -11.82 6.97 1.41
C ASN A 86 -11.98 5.73 0.49
N THR A 87 -11.11 5.57 -0.52
CA THR A 87 -11.22 4.51 -1.52
C THR A 87 -9.95 3.65 -1.59
N TYR A 88 -8.79 4.25 -1.80
CA TYR A 88 -7.60 3.51 -2.23
C TYR A 88 -6.67 3.16 -1.06
N PRO A 89 -6.30 1.89 -0.84
CA PRO A 89 -5.46 1.47 0.29
C PRO A 89 -3.96 1.76 0.14
N LEU A 90 -3.57 2.60 -0.82
CA LEU A 90 -2.19 3.04 -1.07
C LEU A 90 -1.19 1.92 -1.41
N SER A 91 -1.64 0.83 -2.06
CA SER A 91 -0.81 -0.35 -2.37
C SER A 91 0.50 0.01 -3.08
N VAL A 92 0.46 0.77 -4.18
CA VAL A 92 1.67 1.04 -5.01
C VAL A 92 2.63 2.04 -4.36
N SER A 93 2.12 3.15 -3.81
CA SER A 93 2.99 4.17 -3.20
C SER A 93 3.79 3.63 -2.02
N ALA A 94 3.14 2.79 -1.22
CA ALA A 94 3.73 2.14 -0.07
C ALA A 94 4.86 1.17 -0.48
N GLU A 95 4.64 0.39 -1.54
CA GLU A 95 5.64 -0.54 -2.08
C GLU A 95 6.86 0.18 -2.65
N ARG A 96 6.66 1.20 -3.49
CA ARG A 96 7.77 1.94 -4.12
C ARG A 96 8.70 2.58 -3.11
N THR A 97 8.16 3.01 -1.98
CA THR A 97 8.94 3.56 -0.88
C THR A 97 9.96 2.54 -0.37
N ILE A 98 9.52 1.31 -0.09
CA ILE A 98 10.40 0.26 0.42
C ILE A 98 11.36 -0.25 -0.65
N GLN A 99 10.88 -0.39 -1.88
CA GLN A 99 11.75 -0.77 -3.01
C GLN A 99 12.88 0.23 -3.22
N ALA A 100 12.58 1.54 -3.23
CA ALA A 100 13.60 2.57 -3.37
C ALA A 100 14.61 2.56 -2.20
N GLN A 101 14.14 2.39 -0.96
CA GLN A 101 15.04 2.28 0.20
C GLN A 101 15.99 1.09 0.07
N THR A 102 15.48 -0.10 -0.27
CA THR A 102 16.30 -1.31 -0.39
C THR A 102 17.29 -1.24 -1.56
N ILE A 103 16.90 -0.58 -2.67
CA ILE A 103 17.81 -0.31 -3.79
C ILE A 103 18.93 0.65 -3.37
N ALA A 104 18.60 1.72 -2.64
CA ALA A 104 19.57 2.67 -2.08
C ALA A 104 20.57 1.97 -1.14
N GLU A 105 20.07 1.12 -0.24
CA GLU A 105 20.89 0.30 0.66
C GLU A 105 21.85 -0.61 -0.13
N SER A 106 21.36 -1.26 -1.18
CA SER A 106 22.17 -2.13 -2.05
C SER A 106 23.27 -1.34 -2.78
N ALA A 107 22.98 -0.13 -3.22
CA ALA A 107 23.96 0.75 -3.87
C ALA A 107 25.06 1.22 -2.92
N LEU A 108 24.70 1.55 -1.68
CA LEU A 108 25.66 1.89 -0.64
C LEU A 108 26.54 0.68 -0.27
N GLU A 109 25.97 -0.51 -0.16
CA GLU A 109 26.68 -1.75 0.17
C GLU A 109 27.80 -2.07 -0.82
N ILE A 110 27.54 -1.92 -2.12
CA ILE A 110 28.52 -2.27 -3.16
C ILE A 110 29.46 -1.10 -3.54
N GLY A 111 29.25 0.07 -2.94
CA GLY A 111 29.95 1.31 -3.27
C GLY A 111 29.69 1.74 -4.71
N ALA A 112 28.42 1.76 -5.13
CA ALA A 112 28.03 2.12 -6.49
C ALA A 112 28.31 3.61 -6.79
N ASP A 113 28.73 3.89 -8.02
CA ASP A 113 28.91 5.26 -8.52
C ASP A 113 27.56 5.87 -8.96
N ALA A 114 26.62 5.01 -9.38
CA ALA A 114 25.30 5.41 -9.83
C ALA A 114 24.18 4.43 -9.38
N ILE A 115 22.95 4.93 -9.35
CA ILE A 115 21.70 4.16 -9.21
C ILE A 115 20.82 4.48 -10.42
N ALA A 116 20.19 3.47 -11.00
CA ALA A 116 19.30 3.63 -12.15
C ALA A 116 17.93 3.00 -11.93
N HIS A 117 16.89 3.60 -12.51
CA HIS A 117 15.55 3.02 -12.59
C HIS A 117 14.87 3.36 -13.93
N GLY A 118 13.93 2.51 -14.33
CA GLY A 118 13.22 2.62 -15.62
C GLY A 118 11.89 3.36 -15.54
N SER A 119 11.70 4.29 -14.59
CA SER A 119 10.42 5.00 -14.48
C SER A 119 10.27 6.02 -15.61
N THR A 120 9.06 6.15 -16.15
CA THR A 120 8.73 7.15 -17.18
C THR A 120 8.61 8.55 -16.58
N GLY A 121 8.70 9.58 -17.42
CA GLY A 121 8.51 10.98 -17.03
C GLY A 121 7.07 11.40 -16.70
N ALA A 122 6.09 10.50 -16.86
CA ALA A 122 4.66 10.82 -16.69
C ALA A 122 4.04 10.33 -15.37
N GLY A 123 4.76 9.50 -14.61
CA GLY A 123 4.23 8.84 -13.41
C GLY A 123 4.75 9.42 -12.09
N ASN A 124 4.10 9.06 -10.99
CA ASN A 124 4.54 9.39 -9.63
C ASN A 124 5.81 8.63 -9.21
N ASP A 125 6.06 7.46 -9.80
CA ASP A 125 7.15 6.57 -9.38
C ASP A 125 8.53 7.20 -9.55
N GLN A 126 8.73 8.04 -10.57
CA GLN A 126 9.99 8.79 -10.73
C GLN A 126 10.29 9.66 -9.50
N VAL A 127 9.27 10.34 -8.97
CA VAL A 127 9.43 11.24 -7.80
C VAL A 127 9.69 10.41 -6.55
N ARG A 128 9.02 9.27 -6.41
CA ARG A 128 9.20 8.36 -5.27
C ARG A 128 10.61 7.78 -5.19
N PHE A 129 11.14 7.30 -6.32
CA PHE A 129 12.52 6.80 -6.37
C PHE A 129 13.52 7.93 -6.18
N ASP A 130 13.43 9.01 -6.95
CA ASP A 130 14.40 10.12 -6.90
C ASP A 130 14.47 10.75 -5.51
N LEU A 131 13.33 11.00 -4.85
CA LEU A 131 13.33 11.63 -3.54
C LEU A 131 14.06 10.77 -2.51
N ILE A 132 13.82 9.45 -2.50
CA ILE A 132 14.47 8.53 -1.58
C ILE A 132 15.97 8.42 -1.89
N PHE A 133 16.34 8.31 -3.16
CA PHE A 133 17.74 8.28 -3.58
C PHE A 133 18.48 9.58 -3.23
N ASN A 134 17.87 10.74 -3.43
CA ASN A 134 18.46 12.02 -3.06
C ASN A 134 18.69 12.14 -1.54
N VAL A 135 17.81 11.57 -0.72
CA VAL A 135 17.95 11.58 0.75
C VAL A 135 18.98 10.55 1.24
N MET A 136 18.90 9.30 0.78
CA MET A 136 19.74 8.20 1.29
C MET A 136 21.12 8.13 0.61
N CYS A 137 21.21 8.58 -0.64
CA CYS A 137 22.36 8.41 -1.52
C CYS A 137 22.75 9.73 -2.19
N SER A 138 22.78 10.83 -1.43
CA SER A 138 23.00 12.21 -1.94
C SER A 138 24.28 12.46 -2.76
N LYS A 139 25.22 11.50 -2.77
CA LYS A 139 26.47 11.56 -3.53
C LYS A 139 26.54 10.56 -4.68
N ILE A 140 25.53 9.71 -4.84
CA ILE A 140 25.44 8.71 -5.91
C ILE A 140 24.63 9.33 -7.05
N GLU A 141 25.12 9.18 -8.28
CA GLU A 141 24.45 9.69 -9.48
C GLU A 141 23.14 8.92 -9.70
N ILE A 142 22.04 9.63 -10.01
CA ILE A 142 20.77 8.99 -10.39
C ILE A 142 20.65 9.04 -11.91
N ILE A 143 20.46 7.87 -12.54
CA ILE A 143 20.35 7.73 -14.00
C ILE A 143 18.96 7.21 -14.37
N THR A 144 18.28 7.90 -15.29
CA THR A 144 16.90 7.58 -15.68
C THR A 144 16.70 7.54 -17.19
N PRO A 145 17.25 6.51 -17.88
CA PRO A 145 17.34 6.54 -19.35
C PRO A 145 15.99 6.72 -20.05
N ILE A 146 14.95 6.03 -19.58
CA ILE A 146 13.61 6.09 -20.17
C ILE A 146 13.02 7.51 -20.13
N ARG A 147 13.16 8.18 -18.97
CA ARG A 147 12.70 9.56 -18.77
C ARG A 147 13.55 10.54 -19.56
N ASP A 148 14.86 10.47 -19.42
CA ASP A 148 15.78 11.51 -19.89
C ASP A 148 15.91 11.51 -21.41
N LEU A 149 15.83 10.33 -22.04
CA LEU A 149 15.86 10.18 -23.49
C LEU A 149 14.47 10.26 -24.13
N SER A 150 13.40 10.29 -23.32
CA SER A 150 12.00 10.35 -23.79
C SER A 150 11.67 9.24 -24.81
N LEU A 151 12.11 8.01 -24.51
CA LEU A 151 12.03 6.90 -25.45
C LEU A 151 10.60 6.42 -25.68
N SER A 152 10.31 6.08 -26.93
CA SER A 152 9.15 5.28 -27.29
C SER A 152 9.42 3.79 -27.09
N ARG A 153 8.34 3.02 -26.89
CA ARG A 153 8.40 1.57 -26.75
C ARG A 153 9.07 0.91 -27.95
N GLU A 154 8.78 1.40 -29.16
CA GLU A 154 9.34 0.90 -30.40
C GLU A 154 10.86 1.12 -30.47
N GLU A 155 11.36 2.26 -30.00
CA GLU A 155 12.80 2.54 -29.91
C GLU A 155 13.49 1.61 -28.91
N GLU A 156 12.88 1.36 -27.76
CA GLU A 156 13.42 0.42 -26.76
C GLU A 156 13.54 -1.00 -27.31
N ILE A 157 12.50 -1.48 -27.99
CA ILE A 157 12.48 -2.81 -28.61
C ILE A 157 13.54 -2.90 -29.70
N GLN A 158 13.66 -1.88 -30.56
CA GLN A 158 14.65 -1.88 -31.64
C GLN A 158 16.07 -1.87 -31.07
N PHE A 159 16.33 -1.05 -30.06
CA PHE A 159 17.63 -1.01 -29.39
C PHE A 159 18.01 -2.38 -28.80
N LEU A 160 17.08 -3.06 -28.13
CA LEU A 160 17.33 -4.39 -27.58
C LEU A 160 17.65 -5.42 -28.66
N LYS A 161 16.93 -5.39 -29.79
CA LYS A 161 17.20 -6.25 -30.95
C LYS A 161 18.58 -6.00 -31.54
N ASP A 162 18.95 -4.74 -31.71
CA ASP A 162 20.27 -4.35 -32.23
C ASP A 162 21.42 -4.83 -31.32
N HIS A 163 21.12 -5.06 -30.03
CA HIS A 163 22.04 -5.60 -29.02
C HIS A 163 21.80 -7.09 -28.71
N ASN A 164 21.23 -7.84 -29.66
CA ASN A 164 21.01 -9.29 -29.61
C ASN A 164 20.14 -9.76 -28.42
N TYR A 165 19.21 -8.93 -27.96
CA TYR A 165 18.24 -9.30 -26.96
C TYR A 165 16.83 -9.27 -27.55
N GLU A 166 16.30 -10.45 -27.86
CA GLU A 166 14.92 -10.61 -28.30
C GLU A 166 14.05 -11.14 -27.17
N MET A 167 12.96 -10.42 -26.91
CA MET A 167 11.90 -10.86 -26.02
C MET A 167 10.56 -10.48 -26.63
N ASP A 168 9.57 -11.32 -26.40
CA ASP A 168 8.19 -11.00 -26.75
C ASP A 168 7.66 -9.97 -25.74
N PHE A 169 7.64 -8.72 -26.18
CA PHE A 169 7.08 -7.59 -25.45
C PHE A 169 5.69 -7.26 -25.97
N ASP A 170 4.87 -8.29 -26.16
CA ASP A 170 3.50 -8.16 -26.61
C ASP A 170 2.76 -7.05 -25.87
N LYS A 171 1.93 -6.31 -26.62
CA LYS A 171 1.25 -5.11 -26.14
C LYS A 171 0.11 -5.53 -25.21
N ALA A 172 0.44 -5.80 -23.95
CA ALA A 172 -0.58 -6.07 -22.94
C ALA A 172 -1.56 -4.90 -22.88
N LYS A 173 -2.86 -5.19 -23.00
CA LYS A 173 -3.93 -4.19 -22.94
C LYS A 173 -3.94 -3.44 -21.60
N TYR A 174 -3.42 -4.09 -20.55
CA TYR A 174 -3.37 -3.59 -19.19
C TYR A 174 -1.96 -3.74 -18.61
N SER A 175 -1.54 -2.73 -17.86
CA SER A 175 -0.37 -2.77 -17.00
C SER A 175 -0.81 -3.18 -15.60
N ILE A 176 -0.34 -4.34 -15.15
CA ILE A 176 -0.69 -4.92 -13.84
C ILE A 176 0.53 -4.82 -12.94
N ASN A 177 0.34 -4.28 -11.74
CA ASN A 177 1.34 -4.26 -10.69
C ASN A 177 0.77 -4.93 -9.46
N LYS A 178 1.17 -6.19 -9.24
CA LYS A 178 0.73 -7.03 -8.12
C LYS A 178 1.69 -6.88 -6.96
N GLY A 179 1.15 -6.76 -5.75
CA GLY A 179 1.93 -6.72 -4.53
C GLY A 179 1.14 -7.27 -3.34
N LEU A 180 1.78 -7.30 -2.17
CA LEU A 180 1.18 -7.87 -0.96
C LEU A 180 -0.12 -7.16 -0.55
N TRP A 181 -0.18 -5.84 -0.71
CA TRP A 181 -1.27 -5.01 -0.19
C TRP A 181 -2.36 -4.70 -1.22
N GLY A 182 -2.22 -5.21 -2.44
CA GLY A 182 -3.18 -5.03 -3.51
C GLY A 182 -2.50 -4.92 -4.88
N THR A 183 -3.32 -5.00 -5.91
CA THR A 183 -2.90 -4.97 -7.30
C THR A 183 -3.45 -3.74 -7.98
N SER A 184 -2.61 -2.95 -8.65
CA SER A 184 -3.07 -1.87 -9.52
C SER A 184 -3.17 -2.32 -10.96
N VAL A 185 -4.19 -1.83 -11.66
CA VAL A 185 -4.47 -2.10 -13.07
C VAL A 185 -4.63 -0.77 -13.79
N GLY A 186 -3.68 -0.46 -14.66
CA GLY A 186 -3.73 0.69 -15.57
C GLY A 186 -3.96 0.24 -17.01
N GLY A 187 -4.66 1.03 -17.82
CA GLY A 187 -4.87 0.71 -19.23
C GLY A 187 -5.96 1.54 -19.88
N LYS A 188 -6.52 1.02 -20.97
CA LYS A 188 -7.46 1.74 -21.84
C LYS A 188 -8.57 2.48 -21.07
N GLU A 189 -9.27 1.81 -20.17
CA GLU A 189 -10.41 2.40 -19.45
C GLU A 189 -9.97 3.44 -18.41
N THR A 190 -8.77 3.28 -17.83
CA THR A 190 -8.23 4.25 -16.86
C THR A 190 -7.74 5.54 -17.52
N LEU A 191 -7.55 5.58 -18.83
CA LEU A 191 -7.21 6.79 -19.59
C LEU A 191 -8.43 7.69 -19.91
N THR A 192 -9.64 7.23 -19.61
CA THR A 192 -10.88 7.99 -19.78
C THR A 192 -11.60 8.12 -18.45
N SER A 193 -12.68 8.89 -18.35
CA SER A 193 -13.48 9.01 -17.12
C SER A 193 -14.79 8.22 -17.13
N ARG A 194 -15.15 7.58 -18.25
CA ARG A 194 -16.51 7.07 -18.50
C ARG A 194 -16.75 5.64 -18.03
N PHE A 195 -15.76 4.76 -18.17
CA PHE A 195 -15.95 3.31 -18.04
C PHE A 195 -15.18 2.73 -16.85
N SER A 196 -15.72 1.69 -16.22
CA SER A 196 -14.98 0.85 -15.27
C SER A 196 -14.03 -0.10 -15.99
N LEU A 197 -13.11 -0.73 -15.26
CA LEU A 197 -12.34 -1.85 -15.79
C LEU A 197 -13.29 -3.02 -16.06
N PRO A 198 -13.13 -3.74 -17.17
CA PRO A 198 -13.87 -4.97 -17.41
C PRO A 198 -13.26 -6.12 -16.58
N GLU A 199 -14.04 -7.19 -16.38
CA GLU A 199 -13.68 -8.31 -15.51
C GLU A 199 -12.37 -9.00 -15.93
N GLU A 200 -12.11 -9.11 -17.23
CA GLU A 200 -10.88 -9.70 -17.76
C GLU A 200 -9.61 -8.85 -17.51
N ALA A 201 -9.76 -7.60 -17.07
CA ALA A 201 -8.62 -6.75 -16.74
C ALA A 201 -8.03 -7.05 -15.36
N PHE A 202 -8.81 -7.66 -14.47
CA PHE A 202 -8.35 -8.04 -13.14
C PHE A 202 -7.64 -9.39 -13.20
N PRO A 203 -6.45 -9.54 -12.58
CA PRO A 203 -5.72 -10.80 -12.65
C PRO A 203 -6.39 -11.93 -11.87
N SER A 204 -7.05 -11.62 -10.75
CA SER A 204 -7.88 -12.59 -10.03
C SER A 204 -9.26 -12.64 -10.68
N GLN A 205 -9.80 -13.83 -10.96
CA GLN A 205 -11.15 -14.00 -11.51
C GLN A 205 -12.15 -14.43 -10.44
N VAL A 206 -13.43 -14.12 -10.62
CA VAL A 206 -14.47 -14.52 -9.65
C VAL A 206 -14.83 -15.98 -9.87
N GLU A 207 -14.59 -16.80 -8.85
CA GLU A 207 -14.82 -18.24 -8.87
C GLU A 207 -15.88 -18.67 -7.84
N LYS A 208 -16.03 -17.92 -6.73
CA LYS A 208 -16.96 -18.27 -5.65
C LYS A 208 -18.23 -17.43 -5.71
N THR A 209 -19.37 -18.10 -5.56
CA THR A 209 -20.71 -17.50 -5.65
C THR A 209 -21.51 -17.56 -4.35
N GLY A 210 -21.26 -18.56 -3.49
CA GLY A 210 -21.94 -18.75 -2.21
C GLY A 210 -21.22 -18.06 -1.03
N PRO A 211 -21.96 -17.67 0.03
CA PRO A 211 -21.35 -17.03 1.20
C PRO A 211 -20.37 -17.94 1.93
N SER A 212 -19.32 -17.35 2.50
CA SER A 212 -18.38 -18.05 3.38
C SER A 212 -18.03 -17.21 4.60
N GLN A 213 -17.66 -17.85 5.70
CA GLN A 213 -17.26 -17.18 6.93
C GLN A 213 -15.74 -16.99 6.95
N LEU A 214 -15.32 -15.86 7.50
CA LEU A 214 -13.94 -15.48 7.72
C LEU A 214 -13.82 -14.92 9.14
N GLU A 215 -12.91 -15.46 9.93
CA GLU A 215 -12.50 -14.95 11.23
C GLU A 215 -11.09 -14.37 11.09
N ILE A 216 -10.89 -13.15 11.60
CA ILE A 216 -9.58 -12.50 11.67
C ILE A 216 -9.30 -12.11 13.12
N GLU A 217 -8.13 -12.46 13.64
CA GLU A 217 -7.72 -12.09 15.00
C GLU A 217 -6.59 -11.08 15.01
N PHE A 218 -6.75 -10.05 15.84
CA PHE A 218 -5.77 -9.00 16.09
C PHE A 218 -5.23 -9.07 17.51
N LYS A 219 -3.93 -8.78 17.64
CA LYS A 219 -3.27 -8.54 18.92
C LYS A 219 -2.37 -7.31 18.81
N ASN A 220 -2.61 -6.33 19.67
CA ASN A 220 -2.01 -5.00 19.58
C ASN A 220 -2.12 -4.42 18.15
N GLY A 221 -3.31 -4.52 17.54
CA GLY A 221 -3.59 -4.05 16.19
C GLY A 221 -3.00 -4.90 15.05
N GLN A 222 -2.15 -5.89 15.35
CA GLN A 222 -1.50 -6.74 14.34
C GLN A 222 -2.26 -8.04 14.13
N LEU A 223 -2.29 -8.50 12.88
CA LEU A 223 -2.89 -9.78 12.51
C LEU A 223 -2.08 -10.94 13.10
N ILE A 224 -2.74 -11.84 13.83
CA ILE A 224 -2.09 -13.03 14.39
C ILE A 224 -2.69 -14.34 13.90
N SER A 225 -3.98 -14.36 13.58
CA SER A 225 -4.65 -15.58 13.12
C SER A 225 -5.78 -15.32 12.11
N VAL A 226 -6.05 -16.32 11.27
CA VAL A 226 -7.14 -16.34 10.28
C VAL A 226 -7.85 -17.69 10.39
N ASN A 227 -9.16 -17.71 10.65
CA ASN A 227 -9.93 -18.94 10.86
C ASN A 227 -9.31 -19.89 11.91
N GLY A 228 -8.72 -19.34 12.97
CA GLY A 228 -8.04 -20.09 14.03
C GLY A 228 -6.62 -20.58 13.69
N GLU A 229 -6.15 -20.41 12.46
CA GLU A 229 -4.77 -20.70 12.06
C GLU A 229 -3.86 -19.53 12.48
N THR A 230 -2.85 -19.80 13.31
CA THR A 230 -1.89 -18.79 13.76
C THR A 230 -0.71 -18.69 12.80
N PHE A 231 -0.28 -17.46 12.49
CA PHE A 231 0.83 -17.20 11.58
C PHE A 231 2.06 -16.67 12.33
N SER A 232 3.25 -17.04 11.87
CA SER A 232 4.51 -16.53 12.43
C SER A 232 4.75 -15.06 12.12
N HIS A 233 4.16 -14.54 11.04
CA HIS A 233 4.27 -13.15 10.63
C HIS A 233 2.97 -12.67 9.94
N PRO A 234 2.53 -11.40 10.14
CA PRO A 234 1.30 -10.87 9.53
C PRO A 234 1.25 -10.92 8.00
N VAL A 235 2.40 -10.93 7.31
CA VAL A 235 2.48 -11.11 5.85
C VAL A 235 1.78 -12.40 5.41
N LEU A 236 2.00 -13.50 6.14
CA LEU A 236 1.39 -14.79 5.82
C LEU A 236 -0.12 -14.76 6.06
N ALA A 237 -0.57 -14.07 7.12
CA ALA A 237 -1.99 -13.86 7.38
C ALA A 237 -2.66 -13.03 6.27
N ILE A 238 -2.01 -11.96 5.79
CA ILE A 238 -2.50 -11.14 4.66
C ILE A 238 -2.65 -12.01 3.41
N GLN A 239 -1.63 -12.80 3.08
CA GLN A 239 -1.66 -13.73 1.95
C GLN A 239 -2.79 -14.76 2.09
N LYS A 240 -3.02 -15.27 3.30
CA LYS A 240 -4.11 -16.21 3.56
C LYS A 240 -5.48 -15.57 3.34
N ILE A 241 -5.66 -14.33 3.81
CA ILE A 241 -6.90 -13.58 3.59
C ILE A 241 -7.10 -13.32 2.09
N GLU A 242 -6.04 -12.96 1.36
CA GLU A 242 -6.11 -12.75 -0.09
C GLU A 242 -6.51 -14.04 -0.82
N GLU A 243 -5.91 -15.19 -0.49
CA GLU A 243 -6.28 -16.51 -1.05
C GLU A 243 -7.77 -16.83 -0.85
N LEU A 244 -8.32 -16.52 0.33
CA LEU A 244 -9.72 -16.81 0.66
C LEU A 244 -10.70 -15.80 0.03
N ALA A 245 -10.29 -14.55 -0.13
CA ALA A 245 -11.17 -13.44 -0.50
C ALA A 245 -11.10 -13.04 -1.99
N SER A 246 -9.95 -13.18 -2.64
CA SER A 246 -9.79 -12.82 -4.06
C SER A 246 -10.73 -13.59 -5.02
N PRO A 247 -11.06 -14.88 -4.78
CA PRO A 247 -12.02 -15.61 -5.63
C PRO A 247 -13.45 -15.05 -5.58
N TYR A 248 -13.74 -14.09 -4.68
CA TYR A 248 -15.00 -13.37 -4.61
C TYR A 248 -14.97 -12.03 -5.37
N GLY A 249 -13.83 -11.58 -5.89
CA GLY A 249 -13.71 -10.27 -6.55
C GLY A 249 -13.91 -9.07 -5.60
N ILE A 250 -13.59 -9.23 -4.32
CA ILE A 250 -13.75 -8.19 -3.30
C ILE A 250 -12.69 -7.09 -3.47
N GLY A 251 -13.02 -5.85 -3.13
CA GLY A 251 -12.04 -4.76 -3.10
C GLY A 251 -11.57 -4.31 -4.50
N ARG A 252 -12.36 -4.60 -5.53
CA ARG A 252 -12.19 -4.06 -6.88
C ARG A 252 -12.84 -2.68 -6.98
N ASP A 253 -12.08 -1.68 -7.40
CA ASP A 253 -12.59 -0.32 -7.59
C ASP A 253 -11.67 0.48 -8.54
N ILE A 254 -12.06 1.72 -8.84
CA ILE A 254 -11.25 2.71 -9.52
C ILE A 254 -11.07 3.93 -8.63
N HIS A 255 -9.81 4.30 -8.41
CA HIS A 255 -9.44 5.53 -7.74
C HIS A 255 -9.18 6.65 -8.75
N VAL A 256 -9.73 7.84 -8.46
CA VAL A 256 -9.32 9.10 -9.08
C VAL A 256 -8.75 9.99 -7.99
N GLY A 257 -7.52 10.45 -8.19
CA GLY A 257 -6.80 11.26 -7.22
C GLY A 257 -5.86 12.26 -7.89
N ASP A 258 -5.38 13.22 -7.11
CA ASP A 258 -4.32 14.11 -7.55
C ASP A 258 -2.97 13.37 -7.48
N THR A 259 -2.16 13.54 -8.51
CA THR A 259 -0.81 13.00 -8.62
C THR A 259 0.20 13.97 -8.01
N ILE A 260 1.38 13.46 -7.65
CA ILE A 260 2.48 14.27 -7.10
C ILE A 260 2.89 15.36 -8.10
N VAL A 261 2.79 15.06 -9.39
CA VAL A 261 3.16 15.96 -10.49
C VAL A 261 2.04 16.94 -10.90
N GLY A 262 0.96 17.03 -10.11
CA GLY A 262 -0.03 18.09 -10.23
C GLY A 262 -1.17 17.87 -11.24
N ILE A 263 -1.31 16.66 -11.79
CA ILE A 263 -2.45 16.27 -12.65
C ILE A 263 -3.37 15.29 -11.93
N LYS A 264 -4.57 15.04 -12.47
CA LYS A 264 -5.42 13.94 -12.01
C LYS A 264 -4.97 12.62 -12.62
N GLY A 265 -4.81 11.61 -11.76
CA GLY A 265 -4.57 10.24 -12.13
C GLY A 265 -5.82 9.39 -11.91
N ARG A 266 -6.02 8.39 -12.77
CA ARG A 266 -7.07 7.37 -12.61
C ARG A 266 -6.43 6.00 -12.71
N VAL A 267 -6.70 5.14 -11.72
CA VAL A 267 -6.11 3.80 -11.62
C VAL A 267 -7.15 2.84 -11.08
N GLY A 268 -7.30 1.69 -11.72
CA GLY A 268 -8.10 0.61 -11.17
C GLY A 268 -7.26 -0.24 -10.23
N PHE A 269 -7.90 -0.93 -9.31
CA PHE A 269 -7.20 -1.83 -8.39
C PHE A 269 -8.09 -2.96 -7.92
N GLU A 270 -7.48 -4.06 -7.50
CA GLU A 270 -8.09 -5.09 -6.66
C GLU A 270 -7.28 -5.26 -5.38
N ALA A 271 -7.93 -5.18 -4.23
CA ALA A 271 -7.26 -5.22 -2.92
C ALA A 271 -8.18 -5.88 -1.88
N SER A 272 -8.44 -7.18 -2.07
CA SER A 272 -9.39 -7.97 -1.26
C SER A 272 -8.99 -7.96 0.21
N SER A 273 -7.77 -8.43 0.49
CA SER A 273 -7.20 -8.51 1.84
C SER A 273 -7.14 -7.15 2.50
N ALA A 274 -6.54 -6.14 1.86
CA ALA A 274 -6.42 -4.80 2.41
C ALA A 274 -7.78 -4.19 2.79
N SER A 275 -8.78 -4.31 1.92
CA SER A 275 -10.13 -3.79 2.16
C SER A 275 -10.79 -4.44 3.37
N ILE A 276 -10.71 -5.77 3.47
CA ILE A 276 -11.29 -6.54 4.57
C ILE A 276 -10.54 -6.21 5.87
N ILE A 277 -9.21 -6.25 5.87
CA ILE A 277 -8.37 -6.01 7.05
C ILE A 277 -8.62 -4.60 7.60
N ILE A 278 -8.59 -3.57 6.75
CA ILE A 278 -8.83 -2.18 7.19
C ILE A 278 -10.22 -2.05 7.83
N LYS A 279 -11.25 -2.63 7.22
CA LYS A 279 -12.62 -2.51 7.76
C LYS A 279 -12.84 -3.37 9.00
N ALA A 280 -12.19 -4.53 9.10
CA ALA A 280 -12.20 -5.36 10.30
C ALA A 280 -11.48 -4.67 11.48
N HIS A 281 -10.28 -4.15 11.23
CA HIS A 281 -9.50 -3.38 12.19
C HIS A 281 -10.27 -2.15 12.68
N HIS A 282 -10.86 -1.37 11.76
CA HIS A 282 -11.71 -0.23 12.12
C HIS A 282 -12.90 -0.66 12.98
N LEU A 283 -13.57 -1.78 12.69
CA LEU A 283 -14.66 -2.26 13.54
C LEU A 283 -14.17 -2.60 14.95
N LEU A 284 -13.05 -3.32 15.08
CA LEU A 284 -12.49 -3.66 16.39
C LEU A 284 -12.11 -2.40 17.19
N GLU A 285 -11.56 -1.38 16.54
CA GLU A 285 -11.24 -0.10 17.19
C GLU A 285 -12.46 0.66 17.72
N LYS A 286 -13.63 0.54 17.07
CA LYS A 286 -14.86 1.15 17.58
C LYS A 286 -15.26 0.59 18.94
N HIS A 287 -14.89 -0.67 19.20
CA HIS A 287 -15.14 -1.35 20.46
C HIS A 287 -14.01 -1.19 21.47
N THR A 288 -12.79 -0.85 21.05
CA THR A 288 -11.60 -0.92 21.92
C THR A 288 -10.89 0.41 22.14
N LEU A 289 -11.27 1.45 21.40
CA LEU A 289 -10.73 2.81 21.54
C LEU A 289 -11.80 3.81 21.98
N SER A 290 -11.40 4.77 22.82
CA SER A 290 -12.28 5.87 23.20
C SER A 290 -12.63 6.78 22.02
N LYS A 291 -13.74 7.53 22.15
CA LYS A 291 -14.20 8.51 21.14
C LYS A 291 -13.09 9.47 20.67
N TYR A 292 -12.35 10.05 21.61
CA TYR A 292 -11.33 11.05 21.27
C TYR A 292 -10.04 10.43 20.72
N GLN A 293 -9.68 9.21 21.14
CA GLN A 293 -8.61 8.46 20.48
C GLN A 293 -8.94 8.23 19.01
N GLN A 294 -10.14 7.73 18.70
CA GLN A 294 -10.58 7.53 17.31
C GLN A 294 -10.56 8.83 16.50
N THR A 295 -11.02 9.94 17.09
CA THR A 295 -11.10 11.26 16.43
C THR A 295 -9.73 11.84 16.09
N ILE A 296 -8.78 11.80 17.02
CA ILE A 296 -7.41 12.31 16.76
C ILE A 296 -6.68 11.37 15.81
N LYS A 297 -6.83 10.06 16.01
CA LYS A 297 -6.24 9.05 15.15
C LYS A 297 -6.64 9.21 13.70
N SER A 298 -7.93 9.40 13.40
CA SER A 298 -8.38 9.56 12.02
C SER A 298 -7.73 10.76 11.32
N GLN A 299 -7.58 11.90 12.01
CA GLN A 299 -6.94 13.08 11.45
C GLN A 299 -5.45 12.84 11.13
N LEU A 300 -4.74 12.17 12.04
CA LEU A 300 -3.34 11.82 11.82
C LEU A 300 -3.18 10.79 10.70
N SER A 301 -4.08 9.81 10.62
CA SER A 301 -4.10 8.82 9.53
C SER A 301 -4.30 9.45 8.16
N ASP A 302 -5.15 10.48 8.05
CA ASP A 302 -5.37 11.19 6.79
C ASP A 302 -4.09 11.89 6.32
N TRP A 303 -3.37 12.58 7.23
CA TRP A 303 -2.08 13.18 6.92
C TRP A 303 -1.01 12.15 6.59
N TYR A 304 -0.93 11.07 7.36
CA TYR A 304 0.02 9.99 7.11
C TYR A 304 -0.17 9.36 5.73
N GLY A 305 -1.41 9.03 5.36
CA GLY A 305 -1.73 8.48 4.05
C GLY A 305 -1.43 9.46 2.91
N ASN A 306 -1.71 10.75 3.10
CA ASN A 306 -1.37 11.78 2.13
C ASN A 306 0.15 11.90 1.94
N TRP A 307 0.93 12.02 3.02
CA TRP A 307 2.38 12.16 2.92
C TRP A 307 3.08 10.91 2.40
N LEU A 308 2.57 9.72 2.73
CA LEU A 308 3.04 8.49 2.09
C LEU A 308 2.79 8.51 0.58
N HIS A 309 1.62 8.99 0.14
CA HIS A 309 1.33 9.15 -1.28
C HIS A 309 2.30 10.13 -1.96
N GLU A 310 2.59 11.26 -1.31
CA GLU A 310 3.49 12.34 -1.77
C GLU A 310 4.99 12.02 -1.65
N ALA A 311 5.36 10.75 -1.44
CA ALA A 311 6.75 10.28 -1.28
C ALA A 311 7.49 10.81 -0.04
N LEU A 312 6.80 11.46 0.90
CA LEU A 312 7.40 12.07 2.10
C LEU A 312 7.60 11.05 3.26
N PHE A 313 7.75 9.77 2.95
CA PHE A 313 7.86 8.71 3.97
C PHE A 313 9.07 8.87 4.92
N LEU A 314 10.16 9.43 4.40
CA LEU A 314 11.39 9.70 5.14
C LEU A 314 11.32 10.97 6.01
N ASP A 315 10.24 11.75 5.92
CA ASP A 315 10.07 12.91 6.78
C ASP A 315 9.92 12.48 8.25
N PRO A 316 10.62 13.10 9.21
CA PRO A 316 10.54 12.75 10.63
C PRO A 316 9.12 12.76 11.20
N VAL A 317 8.21 13.59 10.65
CA VAL A 317 6.82 13.65 11.09
C VAL A 317 6.10 12.31 10.93
N MET A 318 6.49 11.50 9.93
CA MET A 318 5.94 10.16 9.73
C MET A 318 6.19 9.29 10.96
N ARG A 319 7.42 9.30 11.51
CA ARG A 319 7.76 8.55 12.72
C ARG A 319 7.02 9.05 13.96
N ASN A 320 6.72 10.35 14.02
CA ASN A 320 5.91 10.92 15.11
C ASN A 320 4.46 10.43 15.06
N ILE A 321 3.84 10.42 13.87
CA ILE A 321 2.49 9.88 13.69
C ILE A 321 2.47 8.37 14.00
N GLU A 322 3.44 7.62 13.50
CA GLU A 322 3.56 6.18 13.75
C GLU A 322 3.69 5.83 15.23
N SER A 323 4.37 6.68 16.01
CA SER A 323 4.46 6.51 17.46
C SER A 323 3.08 6.59 18.12
N PHE A 324 2.26 7.57 17.71
CA PHE A 324 0.87 7.67 18.15
C PHE A 324 0.03 6.47 17.68
N LEU A 325 0.16 6.09 16.40
CA LEU A 325 -0.57 4.96 15.83
C LEU A 325 -0.24 3.68 16.61
N HIS A 326 1.04 3.38 16.82
CA HIS A 326 1.49 2.21 17.57
C HIS A 326 0.97 2.20 19.01
N ASP A 327 1.05 3.33 19.74
CA ASP A 327 0.54 3.43 21.11
C ASP A 327 -0.97 3.16 21.19
N SER A 328 -1.73 3.69 20.22
CA SER A 328 -3.18 3.48 20.15
C SER A 328 -3.59 2.02 20.05
N GLN A 329 -2.71 1.14 19.57
CA GLN A 329 -3.06 -0.26 19.33
C GLN A 329 -3.06 -1.17 20.55
N LYS A 330 -2.58 -0.70 21.72
CA LYS A 330 -2.45 -1.53 22.94
C LYS A 330 -3.73 -2.26 23.37
N THR A 331 -4.90 -1.71 23.08
CA THR A 331 -6.20 -2.30 23.42
C THR A 331 -6.91 -2.93 22.23
N VAL A 332 -6.34 -2.86 21.03
CA VAL A 332 -6.92 -3.40 19.79
C VAL A 332 -6.59 -4.89 19.71
N ASN A 333 -7.24 -5.66 20.58
CA ASN A 333 -7.08 -7.11 20.72
C ASN A 333 -8.45 -7.78 20.55
N GLY A 334 -8.54 -8.83 19.74
CA GLY A 334 -9.77 -9.58 19.58
C GLY A 334 -10.00 -10.11 18.18
N LYS A 335 -11.13 -10.79 18.02
CA LYS A 335 -11.56 -11.44 16.78
C LYS A 335 -12.63 -10.61 16.09
N VAL A 336 -12.62 -10.65 14.77
CA VAL A 336 -13.63 -10.03 13.91
C VAL A 336 -14.23 -11.11 13.01
N PHE A 337 -15.55 -11.22 13.01
CA PHE A 337 -16.29 -12.20 12.22
C PHE A 337 -16.86 -11.54 10.97
N ILE A 338 -16.65 -12.16 9.81
CA ILE A 338 -16.91 -11.57 8.50
C ILE A 338 -17.58 -12.60 7.61
N THR A 339 -18.62 -12.19 6.87
CA THR A 339 -19.21 -13.01 5.80
C THR A 339 -18.73 -12.47 4.44
N LEU A 340 -18.11 -13.33 3.65
CA LEU A 340 -17.69 -13.04 2.27
C LEU A 340 -18.83 -13.34 1.30
N HIS A 341 -19.02 -12.47 0.31
CA HIS A 341 -19.93 -12.62 -0.81
C HIS A 341 -19.23 -12.17 -2.10
N PRO A 342 -19.76 -12.55 -3.28
CA PRO A 342 -19.26 -11.96 -4.52
C PRO A 342 -19.31 -10.42 -4.46
N TYR A 343 -18.17 -9.79 -4.72
CA TYR A 343 -17.93 -8.35 -4.77
C TYR A 343 -18.16 -7.57 -3.47
N ARG A 344 -18.48 -8.22 -2.35
CA ARG A 344 -18.73 -7.53 -1.07
C ARG A 344 -18.44 -8.42 0.13
N PHE A 345 -18.36 -7.80 1.30
CA PHE A 345 -18.31 -8.52 2.57
C PHE A 345 -19.24 -7.85 3.58
N VAL A 346 -19.59 -8.58 4.64
CA VAL A 346 -20.38 -8.10 5.77
C VAL A 346 -19.56 -8.31 7.03
N LEU A 347 -19.41 -7.26 7.82
CA LEU A 347 -18.85 -7.36 9.16
C LEU A 347 -19.97 -7.80 10.10
N ASN A 348 -19.85 -8.99 10.69
CA ASN A 348 -20.90 -9.58 11.50
C ASN A 348 -20.82 -9.14 12.97
N GLY A 349 -19.61 -8.95 13.50
CA GLY A 349 -19.38 -8.59 14.90
C GLY A 349 -17.94 -8.82 15.34
N ILE A 350 -17.67 -8.61 16.62
CA ILE A 350 -16.37 -8.81 17.25
C ILE A 350 -16.47 -9.59 18.56
N GLU A 351 -15.35 -10.17 18.97
CA GLU A 351 -15.14 -10.71 20.32
C GLU A 351 -13.84 -10.12 20.88
N SER A 352 -13.90 -9.49 22.06
CA SER A 352 -12.73 -8.83 22.66
C SER A 352 -12.87 -8.69 24.17
N ASP A 353 -11.80 -9.01 24.90
CA ASP A 353 -11.67 -8.70 26.33
C ASP A 353 -11.58 -7.18 26.59
N ASN A 354 -11.30 -6.39 25.55
CA ASN A 354 -11.21 -4.93 25.59
C ASN A 354 -12.50 -4.25 25.10
N ASP A 355 -13.61 -4.97 24.93
CA ASP A 355 -14.86 -4.38 24.44
C ASP A 355 -15.48 -3.38 25.45
N LEU A 356 -15.47 -2.11 25.03
CA LEU A 356 -16.05 -0.97 25.76
C LEU A 356 -17.60 -1.02 25.80
N MET A 357 -18.23 -1.89 25.02
CA MET A 357 -19.67 -2.20 25.12
C MET A 357 -20.01 -3.20 26.24
N SER A 358 -19.02 -3.79 26.91
CA SER A 358 -19.27 -4.83 27.92
C SER A 358 -20.21 -4.33 29.03
N SER A 359 -21.17 -5.17 29.41
CA SER A 359 -22.35 -4.85 30.24
C SER A 359 -22.07 -4.44 31.68
N LYS A 360 -20.81 -4.31 32.10
CA LYS A 360 -20.43 -3.96 33.48
C LYS A 360 -20.92 -2.59 33.92
N PHE A 361 -21.25 -1.69 32.99
CA PHE A 361 -21.61 -0.29 33.28
C PHE A 361 -23.06 0.08 32.88
N GLY A 362 -23.82 -0.85 32.31
CA GLY A 362 -25.18 -0.64 31.80
C GLY A 362 -25.34 -1.12 30.36
N SER A 363 -26.60 -1.20 29.92
CA SER A 363 -27.00 -1.60 28.57
C SER A 363 -27.62 -0.40 27.86
N TYR A 364 -27.01 0.05 26.76
CA TYR A 364 -27.52 1.20 25.99
C TYR A 364 -28.99 0.98 25.60
N GLY A 365 -29.85 1.95 25.93
CA GLY A 365 -31.28 1.91 25.60
C GLY A 365 -32.13 1.08 26.56
N GLU A 366 -31.54 0.41 27.55
CA GLU A 366 -32.27 -0.45 28.50
C GLU A 366 -32.05 0.01 29.95
N GLU A 367 -30.80 -0.04 30.43
CA GLU A 367 -30.48 0.18 31.85
C GLU A 367 -29.20 1.01 32.02
N ASN A 368 -29.25 1.97 32.94
CA ASN A 368 -28.09 2.77 33.33
C ASN A 368 -27.87 2.65 34.84
N LEU A 369 -26.72 2.12 35.22
CA LEU A 369 -26.34 1.90 36.61
C LEU A 369 -25.31 2.93 37.12
N ALA A 370 -24.77 3.77 36.24
CA ALA A 370 -23.62 4.61 36.53
C ALA A 370 -23.96 6.07 36.86
N TRP A 371 -25.10 6.60 36.38
CA TRP A 371 -25.53 7.98 36.68
C TRP A 371 -27.05 8.13 36.72
N SER A 372 -27.53 9.15 37.42
CA SER A 372 -28.95 9.46 37.57
C SER A 372 -29.47 10.42 36.48
N GLY A 373 -30.79 10.58 36.40
CA GLY A 373 -31.41 11.57 35.51
C GLY A 373 -31.06 13.02 35.88
N ASP A 374 -30.79 13.30 37.15
CA ASP A 374 -30.44 14.65 37.60
C ASP A 374 -29.00 15.03 37.22
N ASP A 375 -28.08 14.06 37.18
CA ASP A 375 -26.72 14.26 36.66
C ASP A 375 -26.75 14.71 35.19
N VAL A 376 -27.61 14.08 34.37
CA VAL A 376 -27.77 14.45 32.95
C VAL A 376 -28.35 15.86 32.80
N LYS A 377 -29.35 16.24 33.61
CA LYS A 377 -29.91 17.61 33.59
C LYS A 377 -28.85 18.65 33.94
N GLY A 378 -28.04 18.37 34.97
CA GLY A 378 -26.94 19.25 35.38
C GLY A 378 -25.89 19.39 34.28
N PHE A 379 -25.40 18.25 33.76
CA PHE A 379 -24.38 18.23 32.71
C PHE A 379 -24.83 18.94 31.43
N THR A 380 -26.04 18.67 30.95
CA THR A 380 -26.57 19.30 29.73
C THR A 380 -26.80 20.80 29.89
N LYS A 381 -27.22 21.26 31.09
CA LYS A 381 -27.32 22.69 31.40
C LYS A 381 -25.96 23.40 31.28
N ILE A 382 -24.89 22.78 31.78
CA ILE A 382 -23.54 23.34 31.68
C ILE A 382 -23.01 23.25 30.25
N LEU A 383 -23.13 22.10 29.58
CA LEU A 383 -22.64 21.88 28.22
C LEU A 383 -23.31 22.82 27.20
N SER A 384 -24.61 23.07 27.34
CA SER A 384 -25.35 23.96 26.43
C SER A 384 -25.04 25.44 26.62
N ASN A 385 -24.37 25.84 27.71
CA ASN A 385 -24.21 27.25 28.04
C ASN A 385 -23.42 28.04 26.99
N SER A 386 -22.33 27.48 26.45
CA SER A 386 -21.55 28.13 25.40
C SER A 386 -22.35 28.33 24.11
N LEU A 387 -23.14 27.33 23.72
CA LEU A 387 -24.04 27.39 22.57
C LEU A 387 -25.16 28.42 22.79
N ASN A 388 -25.74 28.45 23.98
CA ASN A 388 -26.77 29.43 24.35
C ASN A 388 -26.23 30.86 24.22
N ILE A 389 -25.02 31.12 24.73
CA ILE A 389 -24.37 32.45 24.62
C ILE A 389 -24.17 32.81 23.14
N TYR A 390 -23.61 31.90 22.33
CA TYR A 390 -23.40 32.15 20.90
C TYR A 390 -24.69 32.56 20.20
N HIS A 391 -25.77 31.80 20.41
CA HIS A 391 -27.05 32.08 19.77
C HIS A 391 -27.73 33.33 20.32
N GLN A 392 -27.62 33.64 21.61
CA GLN A 392 -28.22 34.85 22.18
C GLN A 392 -27.54 36.12 21.68
N VAL A 393 -26.21 36.12 21.56
CA VAL A 393 -25.44 37.27 21.07
C VAL A 393 -25.61 37.47 19.56
N ASN A 394 -25.67 36.39 18.78
CA ASN A 394 -25.72 36.44 17.31
C ASN A 394 -27.13 36.24 16.72
N LYS A 395 -28.20 36.57 17.47
CA LYS A 395 -29.54 36.65 16.87
C LYS A 395 -29.55 37.77 15.83
N LEU A 396 -29.72 37.40 14.56
CA LEU A 396 -30.11 38.35 13.51
C LEU A 396 -31.52 38.84 13.87
N ASN A 397 -31.68 40.16 14.01
CA ASN A 397 -32.98 40.82 14.22
C ASN A 397 -33.93 40.54 13.07
#